data_AF-A0A432QN61-F1
#
_entry.id   AF-A0A432QN61-F1
#
_cell.length_a   1.000
_cell.length_b   1.000
_cell.length_c   1.000
_cell.angle_alpha   90.00
_cell.angle_beta   90.00
_cell.angle_gamma   90.00
#
_symmetry.space_group_name_H-M   'P 1'
#
loop_
_entity.id
_entity.type
_entity.pdbx_description
1 polymer ?
#
loop_
_entity_poly.entity_id
_entity_poly.type
_entity_poly.pdbx_seq_one_letter_code
_entity_poly.pdbx_strand_id
1 'polypeptide(L)'
;MTISSADIASAIETGSETRSGVSVNTNVALQVSAALCAGRVIAEGVAQMPLKIFEHLENGTKAEARSHPAWPLFHRQPNDWQSSFDFREQMTLHAVFTGNAIAVKNSVNGVLRELIPIVPDKVEIRQNARFGLMYRIFDKDGGHIGDYDPGKIFHLRGPSWSGFYGIDIVRTAREALGLTIELERSQGRMHARDRTPSGILTYKAGKLDQESLDKMSESWNATFGPGGPGGVAVLEKD
;
A
#
# COMPACT_ATOMS: atom_id res chain seq x y z
N MET A 1 -24.82 -16.82 3.35
CA MET A 1 -24.07 -15.74 4.02
C MET A 1 -23.98 -14.57 3.06
N THR A 2 -24.86 -13.59 3.20
CA THR A 2 -24.83 -12.34 2.45
C THR A 2 -23.80 -11.42 3.10
N ILE A 3 -22.64 -11.28 2.47
CA ILE A 3 -21.57 -10.41 2.94
C ILE A 3 -22.06 -8.96 2.78
N SER A 4 -22.14 -8.22 3.90
CA SER A 4 -22.60 -6.83 3.93
C SER A 4 -21.55 -5.90 3.32
N SER A 5 -21.97 -4.75 2.78
CA SER A 5 -21.03 -3.70 2.34
C SER A 5 -20.14 -3.20 3.48
N ALA A 6 -20.61 -3.31 4.73
CA ALA A 6 -19.80 -3.04 5.92
C ALA A 6 -18.70 -4.09 6.13
N ASP A 7 -18.97 -5.36 5.80
CA ASP A 7 -17.95 -6.42 5.90
C ASP A 7 -16.89 -6.25 4.81
N ILE A 8 -17.27 -5.80 3.61
CA ILE A 8 -16.33 -5.48 2.52
C ILE A 8 -15.47 -4.27 2.89
N ALA A 9 -16.07 -3.19 3.41
CA ALA A 9 -15.33 -2.03 3.89
C ALA A 9 -14.37 -2.43 5.02
N SER A 10 -14.84 -3.24 5.97
CA SER A 10 -13.99 -3.75 7.05
C SER A 10 -12.86 -4.61 6.51
N ALA A 11 -13.09 -5.52 5.56
CA ALA A 11 -12.05 -6.38 4.99
C ALA A 11 -11.03 -5.63 4.12
N ILE A 12 -11.42 -4.48 3.54
CA ILE A 12 -10.51 -3.57 2.85
C ILE A 12 -9.64 -2.81 3.87
N GLU A 13 -10.24 -2.40 4.98
CA GLU A 13 -9.59 -1.63 6.05
C GLU A 13 -8.67 -2.51 6.92
N THR A 14 -9.14 -3.69 7.32
CA THR A 14 -8.36 -4.69 8.06
C THR A 14 -7.42 -5.48 7.18
N GLY A 15 -7.54 -5.45 5.84
CA GLY A 15 -6.70 -6.20 4.89
C GLY A 15 -6.90 -7.73 4.98
N SER A 16 -6.45 -8.46 3.95
CA SER A 16 -6.53 -9.93 3.98
C SER A 16 -5.35 -10.51 4.78
N GLU A 17 -5.63 -11.35 5.77
CA GLU A 17 -4.60 -12.08 6.52
C GLU A 17 -3.75 -12.97 5.60
N THR A 18 -2.42 -12.91 5.78
CA THR A 18 -1.46 -13.77 5.09
C THR A 18 -1.15 -15.02 5.91
N ARG A 19 -0.44 -15.99 5.34
CA ARG A 19 0.08 -17.16 6.06
C ARG A 19 1.04 -16.80 7.19
N SER A 20 1.67 -15.64 7.11
CA SER A 20 2.50 -15.10 8.20
C SER A 20 1.68 -14.46 9.34
N GLY A 21 0.35 -14.37 9.21
CA GLY A 21 -0.55 -13.74 10.18
C GLY A 21 -0.54 -12.22 10.12
N VAL A 22 0.11 -11.62 9.12
CA VAL A 22 0.11 -10.17 8.90
C VAL A 22 -1.01 -9.81 7.97
N SER A 23 -1.78 -8.81 8.34
CA SER A 23 -2.68 -8.23 7.37
C SER A 23 -1.97 -7.21 6.47
N VAL A 24 -2.14 -7.39 5.16
CA VAL A 24 -1.53 -6.53 4.14
C VAL A 24 -2.63 -5.76 3.41
N ASN A 25 -2.57 -4.44 3.54
CA ASN A 25 -3.33 -3.49 2.73
C ASN A 25 -2.35 -2.58 1.96
N THR A 26 -2.86 -1.69 1.10
CA THR A 26 -2.02 -0.80 0.28
C THR A 26 -1.10 0.09 1.11
N ASN A 27 -1.56 0.61 2.26
CA ASN A 27 -0.74 1.43 3.14
C ASN A 27 0.43 0.65 3.74
N VAL A 28 0.17 -0.58 4.18
CA VAL A 28 1.20 -1.51 4.68
C VAL A 28 2.17 -1.89 3.57
N ALA A 29 1.69 -2.11 2.35
CA ALA A 29 2.55 -2.41 1.20
C ALA A 29 3.51 -1.25 0.86
N LEU A 30 3.06 0.00 0.99
CA LEU A 30 3.90 1.19 0.78
C LEU A 30 4.98 1.39 1.86
N GLN A 31 4.82 0.79 3.05
CA GLN A 31 5.86 0.82 4.09
C GLN A 31 7.02 -0.13 3.77
N VAL A 32 6.80 -1.15 2.93
CA VAL A 32 7.86 -2.03 2.47
C VAL A 32 8.74 -1.28 1.48
N SER A 33 9.95 -0.92 1.90
CA SER A 33 10.88 -0.09 1.14
C SER A 33 11.13 -0.61 -0.29
N ALA A 34 11.31 -1.92 -0.45
CA ALA A 34 11.51 -2.55 -1.75
C ALA A 34 10.30 -2.37 -2.69
N ALA A 35 9.08 -2.51 -2.17
CA ALA A 35 7.85 -2.34 -2.95
C ALA A 35 7.65 -0.87 -3.34
N LEU A 36 7.87 0.05 -2.40
CA LEU A 36 7.80 1.49 -2.66
C LEU A 36 8.81 1.92 -3.72
N CYS A 37 10.07 1.49 -3.61
CA CYS A 37 11.11 1.79 -4.60
C CYS A 37 10.75 1.26 -5.99
N ALA A 38 10.29 0.01 -6.10
CA ALA A 38 9.87 -0.56 -7.37
C ALA A 38 8.71 0.22 -8.01
N GLY A 39 7.69 0.56 -7.22
CA GLY A 39 6.56 1.37 -7.67
C GLY A 39 6.98 2.76 -8.14
N ARG A 40 7.86 3.44 -7.39
CA ARG A 40 8.38 4.77 -7.75
C ARG A 40 9.19 4.75 -9.04
N VAL A 41 10.11 3.79 -9.20
CA VAL A 41 10.92 3.68 -10.42
C VAL A 41 10.04 3.56 -11.67
N ILE A 42 8.96 2.77 -11.59
CA ILE A 42 7.99 2.64 -12.70
C ILE A 42 7.23 3.94 -12.91
N ALA A 43 6.69 4.53 -11.84
CA ALA A 43 5.86 5.72 -11.91
C ALA A 43 6.63 6.95 -12.43
N GLU A 44 7.83 7.20 -11.90
CA GLU A 44 8.71 8.28 -12.32
C GLU A 44 9.20 8.05 -13.76
N GLY A 45 9.55 6.82 -14.12
CA GLY A 45 9.94 6.48 -15.49
C GLY A 45 8.86 6.81 -16.51
N VAL A 46 7.59 6.51 -16.19
CA VAL A 46 6.44 6.88 -17.04
C VAL A 46 6.21 8.39 -17.06
N ALA A 47 6.32 9.06 -15.90
CA ALA A 47 6.08 10.49 -15.78
C ALA A 47 7.12 11.35 -16.53
N GLN A 48 8.37 10.89 -16.62
CA GLN A 48 9.47 11.57 -17.33
C GLN A 48 9.23 11.68 -18.84
N MET A 49 8.48 10.76 -19.44
CA MET A 49 8.24 10.78 -20.89
C MET A 49 7.30 11.93 -21.26
N PRO A 50 7.57 12.75 -22.29
CA PRO A 50 6.66 13.83 -22.67
C PRO A 50 5.36 13.26 -23.27
N LEU A 51 4.20 13.60 -22.69
CA LEU A 51 2.91 13.19 -23.23
C LEU A 51 2.39 14.27 -24.19
N LYS A 52 2.38 13.94 -25.48
CA LYS A 52 1.92 14.81 -26.57
C LYS A 52 0.65 14.25 -27.20
N ILE A 53 -0.34 15.11 -27.42
CA ILE A 53 -1.56 14.73 -28.13
C ILE A 53 -1.34 14.94 -29.62
N PHE A 54 -1.66 13.94 -30.43
CA PHE A 54 -1.57 14.03 -31.88
C PHE A 54 -2.96 13.93 -32.50
N GLU A 55 -3.19 14.70 -33.56
CA GLU A 55 -4.36 14.57 -34.44
C GLU A 55 -3.94 14.00 -35.79
N HIS A 56 -4.85 13.24 -36.41
CA HIS A 56 -4.66 12.73 -37.76
C HIS A 56 -5.15 13.79 -38.74
N LEU A 57 -4.28 14.21 -39.64
CA LEU A 57 -4.60 15.15 -40.71
C LEU A 57 -5.19 14.40 -41.91
N GLU A 58 -5.95 15.11 -42.76
CA GLU A 58 -6.60 14.55 -43.95
C GLU A 58 -5.61 13.90 -44.93
N ASN A 59 -4.36 14.38 -44.93
CA ASN A 59 -3.27 13.84 -45.75
C ASN A 59 -2.63 12.56 -45.18
N GLY A 60 -3.19 11.98 -44.12
CA GLY A 60 -2.68 10.77 -43.45
C GLY A 60 -1.48 10.99 -42.53
N THR A 61 -1.01 12.22 -42.36
CA THR A 61 0.08 12.55 -41.43
C THR A 61 -0.45 12.85 -40.02
N LYS A 62 0.45 12.88 -39.03
CA LYS A 62 0.13 13.22 -37.63
C LYS A 62 0.77 14.55 -37.26
N ALA A 63 0.00 15.43 -36.65
CA ALA A 63 0.49 16.70 -36.11
C ALA A 63 0.17 16.82 -34.62
N GLU A 64 0.96 17.61 -33.89
CA GLU A 64 0.69 17.89 -32.48
C GLU A 64 -0.58 18.74 -32.35
N ALA A 65 -1.59 18.21 -31.65
CA ALA A 65 -2.89 18.85 -31.46
C ALA A 65 -2.86 19.88 -30.31
N ARG A 66 -2.09 20.96 -30.49
CA ARG A 66 -1.89 22.00 -29.45
C ARG A 66 -3.15 22.81 -29.12
N SER A 67 -4.08 22.88 -30.06
CA SER A 67 -5.39 23.53 -29.90
C SER A 67 -6.41 22.67 -29.13
N HIS A 68 -6.11 21.38 -28.92
CA HIS A 68 -7.05 20.47 -28.26
C HIS A 68 -7.22 20.83 -26.78
N PRO A 69 -8.45 20.87 -26.22
CA PRO A 69 -8.69 21.28 -24.83
C PRO A 69 -7.94 20.46 -23.77
N ALA A 70 -7.66 19.18 -24.05
CA ALA A 70 -6.90 18.32 -23.16
C ALA A 70 -5.37 18.54 -23.22
N TRP A 71 -4.86 19.26 -24.22
CA TRP A 71 -3.42 19.54 -24.35
C TRP A 71 -2.84 20.20 -23.09
N PRO A 72 -3.38 21.33 -22.58
CA PRO A 72 -2.82 21.96 -21.38
C PRO A 72 -2.85 21.06 -20.14
N LEU A 73 -3.83 20.15 -20.04
CA LEU A 73 -3.99 19.26 -18.88
C LEU A 73 -2.88 18.22 -18.82
N PHE A 74 -2.60 17.58 -19.95
CA PHE A 74 -1.55 16.57 -20.03
C PHE A 74 -0.17 17.15 -20.28
N HIS A 75 -0.06 18.37 -20.80
CA HIS A 75 1.23 18.99 -21.07
C HIS A 75 1.77 19.79 -19.87
N ARG A 76 0.89 20.51 -19.15
CA ARG A 76 1.29 21.44 -18.09
C ARG A 76 0.70 21.05 -16.74
N GLN A 77 -0.62 21.16 -16.60
CA GLN A 77 -1.27 21.15 -15.29
C GLN A 77 -2.69 20.59 -15.40
N PRO A 78 -2.97 19.39 -14.86
CA PRO A 78 -4.29 18.75 -14.92
C PRO A 78 -5.28 19.28 -13.88
N ASN A 79 -4.82 19.85 -12.78
CA ASN A 79 -5.63 20.45 -11.71
C ASN A 79 -4.84 21.56 -11.00
N ASP A 80 -5.47 22.32 -10.10
CA ASP A 80 -4.85 23.52 -9.51
C ASP A 80 -3.61 23.25 -8.64
N TRP A 81 -3.39 22.03 -8.18
CA TRP A 81 -2.37 21.70 -7.18
C TRP A 81 -1.27 20.73 -7.66
N GLN A 82 -1.36 20.15 -8.85
CA GLN A 82 -0.38 19.19 -9.39
C GLN A 82 0.11 19.60 -10.77
N SER A 83 1.39 19.31 -11.06
CA SER A 83 1.87 19.33 -12.43
C SER A 83 1.42 18.09 -13.21
N SER A 84 1.53 18.12 -14.54
CA SER A 84 1.30 16.93 -15.36
C SER A 84 2.26 15.78 -15.01
N PHE A 85 3.47 16.09 -14.55
CA PHE A 85 4.41 15.07 -14.07
C PHE A 85 3.84 14.36 -12.85
N ASP A 86 3.48 15.11 -11.81
CA ASP A 86 2.99 14.57 -10.54
C ASP A 86 1.70 13.76 -10.73
N PHE A 87 0.80 14.23 -11.60
CA PHE A 87 -0.43 13.50 -11.92
C PHE A 87 -0.14 12.15 -12.58
N ARG A 88 0.78 12.10 -13.55
CA ARG A 88 1.11 10.86 -14.26
C ARG A 88 1.87 9.89 -13.36
N GLU A 89 2.74 10.41 -12.51
CA GLU A 89 3.40 9.63 -11.47
C GLU A 89 2.34 9.03 -10.52
N GLN A 90 1.47 9.85 -9.94
CA GLN A 90 0.43 9.41 -9.01
C GLN A 90 -0.51 8.37 -9.64
N MET A 91 -1.01 8.63 -10.84
CA MET A 91 -1.91 7.72 -11.55
C MET A 91 -1.22 6.39 -11.88
N THR A 92 0.05 6.44 -12.28
CA THR A 92 0.82 5.20 -12.54
C THR A 92 1.02 4.42 -11.24
N LEU A 93 1.36 5.11 -10.15
CA LEU A 93 1.56 4.49 -8.83
C LEU A 93 0.27 3.80 -8.35
N HIS A 94 -0.88 4.47 -8.48
CA HIS A 94 -2.18 3.88 -8.15
C HIS A 94 -2.47 2.61 -8.97
N ALA A 95 -2.20 2.64 -10.28
CA ALA A 95 -2.38 1.49 -11.15
C ALA A 95 -1.42 0.34 -10.82
N VAL A 96 -0.18 0.63 -10.40
CA VAL A 96 0.82 -0.37 -10.02
C VAL A 96 0.47 -1.07 -8.71
N PHE A 97 -0.05 -0.37 -7.71
CA PHE A 97 -0.37 -1.02 -6.42
C PHE A 97 -1.75 -1.65 -6.42
N THR A 98 -2.77 -0.96 -6.92
CA THR A 98 -4.18 -1.35 -6.77
C THR A 98 -4.80 -1.89 -8.07
N GLY A 99 -4.04 -1.89 -9.16
CA GLY A 99 -4.49 -2.29 -10.50
C GLY A 99 -5.30 -1.21 -11.22
N ASN A 100 -5.80 -0.20 -10.52
CA ASN A 100 -6.73 0.78 -11.08
C ASN A 100 -6.35 2.19 -10.61
N ALA A 101 -6.29 3.14 -11.53
CA ALA A 101 -6.10 4.54 -11.23
C ALA A 101 -7.21 5.37 -11.88
N ILE A 102 -7.83 6.23 -11.08
CA ILE A 102 -9.09 6.86 -11.42
C ILE A 102 -8.96 8.36 -11.21
N ALA A 103 -9.34 9.12 -12.24
CA ALA A 103 -9.50 10.55 -12.13
C ALA A 103 -10.88 10.98 -12.66
N VAL A 104 -11.53 11.90 -11.96
CA VAL A 104 -12.79 12.50 -12.40
C VAL A 104 -12.49 13.57 -13.44
N LYS A 105 -13.21 13.53 -14.55
CA LYS A 105 -13.17 14.55 -15.60
C LYS A 105 -14.12 15.67 -15.25
N ASN A 106 -13.58 16.81 -14.80
CA ASN A 106 -14.38 18.01 -14.62
C ASN A 106 -14.51 18.73 -15.97
N SER A 107 -15.74 18.87 -16.46
CA SER A 107 -16.01 19.50 -17.76
C SER A 107 -17.05 20.60 -17.61
N VAL A 108 -16.74 21.78 -18.14
CA VAL A 108 -17.62 22.96 -18.14
C VAL A 108 -18.04 23.22 -19.58
N ASN A 109 -19.35 23.30 -19.83
CA ASN A 109 -19.92 23.48 -21.18
C ASN A 109 -19.40 22.45 -22.22
N GLY A 110 -19.22 21.20 -21.78
CA GLY A 110 -18.71 20.12 -22.64
C GLY A 110 -17.19 20.14 -22.90
N VAL A 111 -16.47 21.13 -22.37
CA VAL A 111 -15.01 21.24 -22.50
C VAL A 111 -14.36 20.72 -21.22
N LEU A 112 -13.43 19.77 -21.37
CA LEU A 112 -12.63 19.24 -20.26
C LEU A 112 -11.74 20.35 -19.69
N ARG A 113 -11.88 20.63 -18.39
CA ARG A 113 -11.13 21.67 -17.69
C ARG A 113 -10.12 21.11 -16.72
N GLU A 114 -10.45 20.03 -16.02
CA GLU A 114 -9.57 19.45 -15.00
C GLU A 114 -9.70 17.93 -14.93
N LEU A 115 -8.65 17.31 -14.42
CA LEU A 115 -8.60 15.91 -14.03
C LEU A 115 -8.26 15.83 -12.53
N ILE A 116 -9.21 15.34 -11.75
CA ILE A 116 -9.07 15.22 -10.30
C ILE A 116 -8.78 13.75 -9.96
N PRO A 117 -7.54 13.38 -9.62
CA PRO A 117 -7.23 12.01 -9.22
C PRO A 117 -7.91 11.67 -7.90
N ILE A 118 -8.46 10.46 -7.82
CA ILE A 118 -9.10 9.93 -6.62
C ILE A 118 -8.29 8.74 -6.12
N VAL A 119 -8.11 8.67 -4.80
CA VAL A 119 -7.45 7.53 -4.16
C VAL A 119 -8.26 6.26 -4.47
N PRO A 120 -7.64 5.16 -4.95
CA PRO A 120 -8.37 3.97 -5.40
C PRO A 120 -9.28 3.34 -4.33
N ASP A 121 -8.91 3.45 -3.05
CA ASP A 121 -9.72 2.99 -1.90
C ASP A 121 -11.10 3.66 -1.82
N LYS A 122 -11.21 4.87 -2.37
CA LYS A 122 -12.44 5.68 -2.35
C LYS A 122 -13.29 5.51 -3.60
N VAL A 123 -12.98 4.50 -4.42
CA VAL A 123 -13.75 4.23 -5.63
C VAL A 123 -14.15 2.76 -5.72
N GLU A 124 -15.43 2.53 -5.93
CA GLU A 124 -15.98 1.21 -6.22
C GLU A 124 -16.39 1.15 -7.70
N ILE A 125 -15.75 0.25 -8.45
CA ILE A 125 -16.08 -0.01 -9.86
C ILE A 125 -17.06 -1.17 -9.92
N ARG A 126 -18.29 -0.91 -10.38
CA ARG A 126 -19.31 -1.94 -10.57
C ARG A 126 -19.56 -2.17 -12.05
N GLN A 127 -19.74 -3.44 -12.41
CA GLN A 127 -20.26 -3.84 -13.71
C GLN A 127 -21.66 -4.40 -13.53
N ASN A 128 -22.63 -3.85 -14.26
CA ASN A 128 -24.00 -4.34 -14.25
C ASN A 128 -24.13 -5.63 -15.10
N ALA A 129 -25.26 -6.32 -15.00
CA ALA A 129 -25.53 -7.56 -15.74
C ALA A 129 -25.51 -7.41 -17.28
N ARG A 130 -25.58 -6.17 -17.79
CA ARG A 130 -25.47 -5.83 -19.22
C ARG A 130 -24.08 -5.32 -19.60
N PHE A 131 -23.07 -5.56 -18.75
CA PHE A 131 -21.68 -5.13 -18.93
C PHE A 131 -21.42 -3.62 -18.86
N GLY A 132 -22.44 -2.82 -18.53
CA GLY A 132 -22.30 -1.38 -18.29
C GLY A 132 -21.53 -1.12 -17.00
N LEU A 133 -20.58 -0.20 -17.06
CA LEU A 133 -19.72 0.17 -15.94
C LEU A 133 -20.29 1.39 -15.21
N MET A 134 -20.17 1.38 -13.89
CA MET A 134 -20.53 2.49 -13.01
C MET A 134 -19.42 2.66 -11.98
N TYR A 135 -19.06 3.92 -11.72
CA TYR A 135 -18.02 4.28 -10.77
C TYR A 135 -18.66 5.00 -9.60
N ARG A 136 -18.63 4.38 -8.42
CA ARG A 136 -19.12 5.00 -7.20
C ARG A 136 -17.94 5.62 -6.46
N ILE A 137 -18.04 6.91 -6.15
CA ILE A 137 -16.96 7.64 -5.47
C ILE A 137 -17.43 8.03 -4.06
N PHE A 138 -16.51 7.88 -3.11
CA PHE A 138 -16.70 8.19 -1.71
C PHE A 138 -15.75 9.31 -1.27
N ASP A 139 -16.15 10.04 -0.23
CA ASP A 139 -15.33 11.06 0.43
C ASP A 139 -14.33 10.42 1.40
N LYS A 140 -13.42 11.23 1.93
CA LYS A 140 -12.45 10.85 2.97
C LYS A 140 -13.12 10.18 4.18
N ASP A 141 -14.31 10.65 4.55
CA ASP A 141 -15.09 10.15 5.70
C ASP A 141 -16.05 9.02 5.33
N GLY A 142 -15.96 8.48 4.09
CA GLY A 142 -16.82 7.39 3.61
C GLY A 142 -18.22 7.83 3.14
N GLY A 143 -18.50 9.14 3.13
CA GLY A 143 -19.73 9.69 2.56
C GLY A 143 -19.80 9.42 1.06
N HIS A 144 -20.96 8.98 0.57
CA HIS A 144 -21.18 8.78 -0.87
C HIS A 144 -21.22 10.14 -1.58
N ILE A 145 -20.28 10.38 -2.48
CA ILE A 145 -20.22 11.62 -3.28
C ILE A 145 -21.15 11.50 -4.48
N GLY A 146 -21.16 10.34 -5.14
CA GLY A 146 -22.02 10.09 -6.29
C GLY A 146 -21.59 8.89 -7.12
N ASP A 147 -22.47 8.55 -8.08
CA ASP A 147 -22.24 7.52 -9.08
C ASP A 147 -21.97 8.20 -10.44
N TYR A 148 -20.87 7.81 -11.09
CA TYR A 148 -20.35 8.43 -12.30
C TYR A 148 -20.35 7.44 -13.47
N ASP A 149 -20.77 7.94 -14.62
CA ASP A 149 -20.66 7.21 -15.88
C ASP A 149 -19.20 7.11 -16.37
N PRO A 150 -18.87 6.06 -17.15
CA PRO A 150 -17.52 5.88 -17.69
C PRO A 150 -17.02 7.08 -18.51
N GLY A 151 -17.92 7.81 -19.16
CA GLY A 151 -17.57 9.01 -19.92
C GLY A 151 -16.99 10.15 -19.06
N LYS A 152 -17.42 10.23 -17.78
CA LYS A 152 -16.97 11.23 -16.79
C LYS A 152 -15.72 10.82 -16.03
N ILE A 153 -15.23 9.61 -16.27
CA ILE A 153 -14.06 9.07 -15.58
C ILE A 153 -12.91 8.88 -16.57
N PHE A 154 -11.70 9.25 -16.13
CA PHE A 154 -10.46 8.82 -16.74
C PHE A 154 -9.94 7.63 -15.93
N HIS A 155 -10.05 6.43 -16.53
CA HIS A 155 -9.63 5.18 -15.89
C HIS A 155 -8.34 4.68 -16.56
N LEU A 156 -7.22 4.81 -15.85
CA LEU A 156 -5.97 4.19 -16.21
C LEU A 156 -5.91 2.79 -15.57
N ARG A 157 -5.94 1.76 -16.42
CA ARG A 157 -5.97 0.36 -15.99
C ARG A 157 -4.58 -0.25 -16.07
N GLY A 158 -4.18 -0.93 -15.00
CA GLY A 158 -3.07 -1.89 -15.04
C GLY A 158 -3.46 -3.17 -15.78
N PRO A 159 -2.59 -4.19 -15.75
CA PRO A 159 -2.88 -5.51 -16.29
C PRO A 159 -4.19 -6.05 -15.72
N SER A 160 -5.09 -6.53 -16.58
CA SER A 160 -6.44 -6.97 -16.19
C SER A 160 -6.73 -8.36 -16.74
N TRP A 161 -7.35 -9.20 -15.90
CA TRP A 161 -7.89 -10.49 -16.32
C TRP A 161 -9.37 -10.40 -16.73
N SER A 162 -10.16 -9.57 -16.05
CA SER A 162 -11.61 -9.41 -16.31
C SER A 162 -11.94 -8.42 -17.43
N GLY A 163 -10.94 -7.67 -17.90
CA GLY A 163 -11.09 -6.63 -18.91
C GLY A 163 -11.60 -5.29 -18.37
N PHE A 164 -12.32 -5.24 -17.24
CA PHE A 164 -12.82 -3.99 -16.66
C PHE A 164 -12.17 -3.59 -15.33
N TYR A 165 -11.56 -4.53 -14.62
CA TYR A 165 -10.89 -4.30 -13.34
C TYR A 165 -9.44 -4.78 -13.41
N GLY A 166 -8.50 -3.92 -13.04
CA GLY A 166 -7.08 -4.27 -12.97
C GLY A 166 -6.80 -5.31 -11.88
N ILE A 167 -5.78 -6.13 -12.08
CA ILE A 167 -5.30 -7.08 -11.08
C ILE A 167 -4.71 -6.26 -9.93
N ASP A 168 -5.27 -6.45 -8.75
CA ASP A 168 -4.73 -5.86 -7.53
C ASP A 168 -3.41 -6.56 -7.17
N ILE A 169 -2.30 -5.84 -7.40
CA ILE A 169 -0.94 -6.35 -7.22
C ILE A 169 -0.63 -6.52 -5.73
N VAL A 170 -1.09 -5.61 -4.86
CA VAL A 170 -0.92 -5.74 -3.41
C VAL A 170 -1.61 -7.01 -2.92
N ARG A 171 -2.85 -7.25 -3.34
CA ARG A 171 -3.60 -8.45 -2.95
C ARG A 171 -2.97 -9.73 -3.50
N THR A 172 -2.36 -9.67 -4.68
CA THR A 172 -1.70 -10.81 -5.32
C THR A 172 -0.35 -11.12 -4.64
N ALA A 173 0.41 -10.10 -4.29
CA ALA A 173 1.72 -10.20 -3.65
C ALA A 173 1.67 -10.23 -2.11
N ARG A 174 0.47 -10.28 -1.51
CA ARG A 174 0.27 -10.17 -0.06
C ARG A 174 1.13 -11.12 0.77
N GLU A 175 1.29 -12.36 0.32
CA GLU A 175 2.08 -13.38 1.04
C GLU A 175 3.57 -13.00 1.08
N ALA A 176 4.10 -12.52 -0.05
CA ALA A 176 5.49 -12.08 -0.13
C ALA A 176 5.71 -10.83 0.72
N LEU A 177 4.80 -9.84 0.62
CA LEU A 177 4.85 -8.62 1.42
C LEU A 177 4.73 -8.91 2.92
N GLY A 178 3.78 -9.75 3.32
CA GLY A 178 3.57 -10.16 4.70
C GLY A 178 4.75 -10.95 5.27
N LEU A 179 5.43 -11.75 4.45
CA LEU A 179 6.67 -12.41 4.86
C LEU A 179 7.80 -11.41 5.10
N THR A 180 8.00 -10.45 4.18
CA THR A 180 9.01 -9.39 4.34
C THR A 180 8.78 -8.61 5.63
N ILE A 181 7.54 -8.23 5.92
CA ILE A 181 7.18 -7.48 7.13
C ILE A 181 7.49 -8.28 8.40
N GLU A 182 7.14 -9.57 8.46
CA GLU A 182 7.47 -10.39 9.63
C GLU A 182 8.96 -10.65 9.79
N LEU A 183 9.70 -10.77 8.69
CA LEU A 183 11.16 -10.89 8.75
C LEU A 183 11.77 -9.62 9.35
N GLU A 184 11.38 -8.43 8.88
CA GLU A 184 11.85 -7.16 9.43
C GLU A 184 11.48 -7.03 10.92
N ARG A 185 10.24 -7.36 11.30
CA ARG A 185 9.80 -7.35 12.71
C ARG A 185 10.55 -8.36 13.56
N SER A 186 10.83 -9.55 13.04
CA SER A 186 11.57 -10.58 13.75
C SER A 186 13.01 -10.14 14.01
N GLN A 187 13.70 -9.63 12.98
CA GLN A 187 15.06 -9.12 13.10
C GLN A 187 15.13 -7.91 14.05
N GLY A 188 14.19 -6.96 13.92
CA GLY A 188 14.09 -5.83 14.83
C GLY A 188 13.88 -6.26 16.29
N ARG A 189 13.02 -7.26 16.54
CA ARG A 189 12.81 -7.82 17.88
C ARG A 189 14.02 -8.59 18.41
N MET A 190 14.81 -9.24 17.55
CA MET A 190 16.05 -9.90 17.96
C MET A 190 17.11 -8.87 18.36
N HIS A 191 17.32 -7.82 17.56
CA HIS A 191 18.27 -6.76 17.87
C HIS A 191 17.85 -5.93 19.09
N ALA A 192 16.55 -5.63 19.24
CA ALA A 192 16.06 -4.84 20.37
C ALA A 192 16.13 -5.57 21.72
N ARG A 193 16.12 -6.91 21.72
CA ARG A 193 16.06 -7.71 22.96
C ARG A 193 17.31 -8.55 23.22
N ASP A 194 18.41 -8.32 22.51
CA ASP A 194 19.65 -9.13 22.50
C ASP A 194 19.40 -10.55 23.05
N ARG A 195 18.61 -11.33 22.31
CA ARG A 195 18.09 -12.63 22.80
C ARG A 195 19.17 -13.71 22.82
N THR A 196 20.43 -13.33 22.68
CA THR A 196 21.57 -14.17 22.92
C THR A 196 21.69 -14.30 24.44
N PRO A 197 21.37 -15.46 25.05
CA PRO A 197 21.66 -15.62 26.47
C PRO A 197 23.17 -15.41 26.66
N SER A 198 23.54 -14.36 27.39
CA SER A 198 24.94 -14.01 27.66
C SER A 198 25.66 -15.09 28.48
N GLY A 199 24.89 -15.96 29.13
CA GLY A 199 25.35 -17.19 29.76
C GLY A 199 24.18 -18.10 30.10
N ILE A 200 24.48 -19.38 30.36
CA ILE A 200 23.52 -20.36 30.86
C ILE A 200 23.94 -20.75 32.27
N LEU A 201 23.06 -20.52 33.24
CA LEU A 201 23.24 -21.03 34.59
C LEU A 201 22.79 -22.47 34.66
N THR A 202 23.75 -23.37 34.87
CA THR A 202 23.46 -24.80 35.09
C THR A 202 23.76 -25.17 36.54
N TYR A 203 22.76 -25.66 37.26
CA TYR A 203 22.93 -26.21 38.61
C TYR A 203 23.04 -27.73 38.55
N LYS A 204 23.98 -28.32 39.30
CA LYS A 204 24.31 -29.75 39.25
C LYS A 204 23.68 -30.63 40.34
N ALA A 205 23.08 -30.06 41.39
CA ALA A 205 22.67 -30.81 42.57
C ALA A 205 21.12 -30.87 42.73
N GLY A 206 20.48 -31.86 42.10
CA GLY A 206 19.06 -32.16 42.34
C GLY A 206 18.05 -31.18 41.72
N LYS A 207 16.76 -31.54 41.78
CA LYS A 207 15.66 -30.68 41.31
C LYS A 207 15.46 -29.55 42.33
N LEU A 208 15.71 -28.32 41.90
CA LEU A 208 15.30 -27.13 42.64
C LEU A 208 13.77 -27.05 42.70
N ASP A 209 13.24 -26.57 43.83
CA ASP A 209 11.84 -26.21 43.95
C ASP A 209 11.54 -24.94 43.12
N GLN A 210 10.31 -24.81 42.61
CA GLN A 210 9.91 -23.74 41.68
C GLN A 210 10.12 -22.36 42.31
N GLU A 211 9.82 -22.21 43.60
CA GLU A 211 10.01 -20.95 44.34
C GLU A 211 11.50 -20.56 44.45
N SER A 212 12.40 -21.55 44.52
CA SER A 212 13.85 -21.31 44.60
C SER A 212 14.42 -20.89 43.23
N LEU A 213 13.88 -21.42 42.13
CA LEU A 213 14.25 -21.02 40.77
C LEU A 213 13.84 -19.58 40.46
N ASP A 214 12.65 -19.17 40.90
CA ASP A 214 12.14 -17.82 40.66
C ASP A 214 12.96 -16.78 41.44
N LYS A 215 13.25 -17.04 42.72
CA LYS A 215 14.14 -16.18 43.55
C LYS A 215 15.54 -16.07 42.97
N MET A 216 16.11 -17.17 42.48
CA MET A 216 17.43 -17.19 41.84
C MET A 216 17.42 -16.37 40.55
N SER A 217 16.36 -16.49 39.75
CA SER A 217 16.18 -15.72 38.50
C SER A 217 16.02 -14.22 38.77
N GLU A 218 15.23 -13.85 39.79
CA GLU A 218 15.05 -12.46 40.21
C GLU A 218 16.35 -11.84 40.73
N SER A 219 17.05 -12.53 41.64
CA SER A 219 18.35 -12.07 42.17
C SER A 219 19.39 -11.91 41.06
N TRP A 220 19.40 -12.81 40.09
CA TRP A 220 20.32 -12.76 38.96
C TRP A 220 20.01 -11.58 38.03
N ASN A 221 18.72 -11.39 37.69
CA ASN A 221 18.29 -10.26 36.86
C ASN A 221 18.50 -8.91 37.55
N ALA A 222 18.36 -8.82 38.87
CA ALA A 222 18.63 -7.60 39.62
C ALA A 222 20.13 -7.22 39.63
N THR A 223 21.02 -8.22 39.63
CA THR A 223 22.48 -8.00 39.74
C THR A 223 23.15 -7.86 38.38
N PHE A 224 22.74 -8.67 37.40
CA PHE A 224 23.38 -8.82 36.08
C PHE A 224 22.49 -8.39 34.90
N GLY A 225 21.26 -7.94 35.16
CA GLY A 225 20.37 -7.41 34.14
C GLY A 225 20.71 -5.97 33.71
N PRO A 226 19.94 -5.40 32.76
CA PRO A 226 20.18 -4.06 32.24
C PRO A 226 20.11 -3.00 33.36
N GLY A 227 21.23 -2.34 33.66
CA GLY A 227 21.33 -1.34 34.73
C GLY A 227 21.66 -1.89 36.12
N GLY A 228 21.91 -3.20 36.24
CA GLY A 228 22.41 -3.81 37.47
C GLY A 228 23.87 -3.42 37.77
N PRO A 229 24.32 -3.52 39.03
CA PRO A 229 25.66 -3.12 39.44
C PRO A 229 26.79 -3.92 38.77
N GLY A 230 26.48 -5.11 38.20
CA GLY A 230 27.49 -6.05 37.74
C GLY A 230 28.35 -6.60 38.91
N GLY A 231 29.07 -7.70 38.69
CA GLY A 231 29.89 -8.29 39.76
C GLY A 231 30.34 -9.73 39.52
N VAL A 232 30.85 -10.38 40.57
CA VAL A 232 31.18 -11.82 40.55
C VAL A 232 30.06 -12.58 41.25
N ALA A 233 29.45 -13.54 40.55
CA ALA A 233 28.48 -14.42 41.16
C ALA A 233 29.17 -15.46 42.05
N VAL A 234 28.88 -15.43 43.34
CA VAL A 234 29.33 -16.45 44.30
C VAL A 234 28.15 -17.40 44.51
N LEU A 235 28.31 -18.65 44.05
CA LEU A 235 27.35 -19.72 44.30
C LEU A 235 27.94 -20.63 45.38
N GLU A 236 27.18 -20.83 46.45
CA GLU A 236 27.52 -21.76 47.51
C GLU A 236 27.45 -23.19 46.97
N LYS A 237 28.47 -23.99 47.28
CA LYS A 237 28.63 -25.35 46.78
C LYS A 237 28.59 -26.29 47.98
N ASP A 238 27.48 -27.01 48.10
CA ASP A 238 27.41 -28.25 48.87
C ASP A 238 27.23 -29.43 47.89
#